data_AF-A0A956FDR6-F1
#
_entry.id   AF-A0A956FDR6-F1
#
_cell.length_a   1.000
_cell.length_b   1.000
_cell.length_c   1.000
_cell.angle_alpha   90.00
_cell.angle_beta   90.00
_cell.angle_gamma   90.00
#
_symmetry.space_group_name_H-M   'P 1'
#
loop_
_entity.id
_entity.type
_entity.pdbx_description
1 polymer ?
#
loop_
_entity_poly.entity_id
_entity_poly.type
_entity_poly.pdbx_seq_one_letter_code
_entity_poly.pdbx_strand_id
1 'polypeptide(L)'
;MKLAIPLTPPPLDDALAFVDQLQHRLEPDDGLPMTDAQWEQAVTAAASKRDRDGLATLLRVQLVPALGRAMLGLARIVAQIMADERRPNDGTGGDELVQRIETAQQDVMSAGQATYAAELRTALLPDRAGPSRDRPDSLERMQAKLTEYLQMRLEEVDVLEAIADDLGLALRQLTGPARAAIEAVEAGELDDLLAHPLQQQLFATFHALTAARMYLITIGMAEAAVERIRTGEAS
;
A
#
# COMPACT_ATOMS: atom_id res chain seq x y z
N MET A 1 -21.98 18.21 -2.67
CA MET A 1 -21.71 18.32 -1.22
C MET A 1 -20.36 17.65 -1.04
N LYS A 2 -19.28 18.37 -0.74
CA LYS A 2 -17.93 17.73 -0.68
C LYS A 2 -17.92 16.73 0.48
N LEU A 3 -17.80 15.44 0.18
CA LEU A 3 -17.52 14.40 1.16
C LEU A 3 -16.19 14.73 1.83
N ALA A 4 -16.24 15.29 3.04
CA ALA A 4 -15.05 15.45 3.85
C ALA A 4 -14.67 14.06 4.34
N ILE A 5 -13.61 13.48 3.78
CA ILE A 5 -13.06 12.22 4.28
C ILE A 5 -12.63 12.46 5.72
N PRO A 6 -13.13 11.70 6.71
CA PRO A 6 -12.62 11.79 8.07
C PRO A 6 -11.14 11.42 8.05
N LEU A 7 -10.28 12.38 8.40
CA LEU A 7 -8.82 12.19 8.48
C LEU A 7 -8.39 11.40 9.72
N THR A 8 -9.34 11.07 10.60
CA THR A 8 -9.09 10.21 11.75
C THR A 8 -9.09 8.76 11.29
N PRO A 9 -7.97 8.02 11.46
CA PRO A 9 -7.92 6.61 11.10
C PRO A 9 -8.97 5.82 11.91
N PRO A 10 -9.76 4.93 11.29
CA PRO A 10 -10.61 4.01 12.02
C PRO A 10 -9.78 3.10 12.94
N PRO A 11 -10.40 2.54 14.00
CA PRO A 11 -9.82 1.43 14.76
C PRO A 11 -9.34 0.28 13.86
N LEU A 12 -8.37 -0.52 14.34
CA LEU A 12 -7.82 -1.63 13.56
C LEU A 12 -8.89 -2.66 13.20
N ASP A 13 -9.77 -2.99 14.15
CA ASP A 13 -10.86 -3.94 13.93
C ASP A 13 -11.82 -3.49 12.83
N ASP A 14 -12.15 -2.19 12.78
CA ASP A 14 -13.01 -1.62 11.74
C ASP A 14 -12.31 -1.63 10.37
N ALA A 15 -11.00 -1.39 10.35
CA ALA A 15 -10.20 -1.49 9.14
C ALA A 15 -10.15 -2.94 8.63
N LEU A 16 -9.90 -3.90 9.51
CA LEU A 16 -9.88 -5.33 9.18
C LEU A 16 -11.27 -5.82 8.72
N ALA A 17 -12.35 -5.38 9.37
CA ALA A 17 -13.71 -5.71 8.95
C ALA A 17 -14.05 -5.16 7.55
N PHE A 18 -13.59 -3.94 7.25
CA PHE A 18 -13.73 -3.39 5.90
C PHE A 18 -12.90 -4.15 4.86
N VAL A 19 -11.67 -4.56 5.21
CA VAL A 19 -10.83 -5.37 4.34
C VAL A 19 -11.47 -6.73 4.08
N ASP A 20 -12.05 -7.36 5.10
CA ASP A 20 -12.78 -8.61 4.95
C ASP A 20 -13.96 -8.44 3.97
N GLN A 21 -14.72 -7.35 4.08
CA GLN A 21 -15.78 -7.03 3.11
C GLN A 21 -15.21 -6.84 1.69
N LEU A 22 -14.06 -6.17 1.53
CA LEU A 22 -13.40 -6.03 0.24
C LEU A 22 -12.94 -7.37 -0.34
N GLN A 23 -12.47 -8.30 0.50
CA GLN A 23 -12.09 -9.65 0.05
C GLN A 23 -13.22 -10.36 -0.69
N HIS A 24 -14.45 -10.17 -0.23
CA HIS A 24 -15.64 -10.78 -0.84
C HIS A 24 -16.11 -10.05 -2.10
N ARG A 25 -15.67 -8.80 -2.32
CA ARG A 25 -16.04 -7.99 -3.50
C ARG A 25 -15.06 -8.16 -4.66
N LEU A 26 -13.80 -8.48 -4.37
CA LEU A 26 -12.75 -8.73 -5.36
C LEU A 26 -12.81 -10.20 -5.82
N GLU A 27 -13.78 -10.53 -6.68
CA GLU A 27 -13.82 -11.84 -7.33
C GLU A 27 -12.82 -11.92 -8.52
N PRO A 28 -12.35 -13.12 -8.90
CA PRO A 28 -11.22 -13.32 -9.82
C PRO A 28 -11.48 -12.99 -11.30
N ASP A 29 -12.65 -12.44 -11.65
CA ASP A 29 -13.06 -12.17 -13.03
C ASP A 29 -12.58 -10.80 -13.55
N ASP A 30 -11.85 -10.05 -12.71
CA ASP A 30 -11.13 -8.85 -13.10
C ASP A 30 -10.02 -9.25 -14.09
N GLY A 31 -10.30 -9.07 -15.38
CA GLY A 31 -9.39 -9.40 -16.47
C GLY A 31 -7.95 -8.97 -16.21
N LEU A 32 -6.99 -9.69 -16.81
CA LEU A 32 -5.55 -9.52 -16.57
C LEU A 32 -5.16 -8.05 -16.40
N PRO A 33 -4.49 -7.69 -15.29
CA PRO A 33 -4.08 -6.31 -15.06
C PRO A 33 -3.27 -5.81 -16.26
N MET A 34 -3.60 -4.62 -16.75
CA MET A 34 -2.81 -3.96 -17.79
C MET A 34 -1.39 -3.78 -17.26
N THR A 35 -0.39 -3.86 -18.15
CA THR A 35 0.95 -3.44 -17.76
C THR A 35 0.96 -1.95 -17.44
N ASP A 36 1.87 -1.49 -16.57
CA ASP A 36 2.01 -0.07 -16.23
C ASP A 36 2.05 0.82 -17.50
N ALA A 37 2.79 0.38 -18.53
CA ALA A 37 2.88 1.08 -19.80
C ALA A 37 1.56 1.12 -20.59
N GLN A 38 0.82 0.00 -20.63
CA GLN A 38 -0.50 -0.05 -21.29
C GLN A 38 -1.51 0.83 -20.57
N TRP A 39 -1.45 0.81 -19.25
CA TRP A 39 -2.30 1.60 -18.39
C TRP A 39 -2.03 3.10 -18.55
N GLU A 40 -0.77 3.52 -18.45
CA GLU A 40 -0.35 4.91 -18.68
C GLU A 40 -0.77 5.41 -20.07
N GLN A 41 -0.62 4.58 -21.10
CA GLN A 41 -1.03 4.92 -22.46
C GLN A 41 -2.55 5.07 -22.59
N ALA A 42 -3.33 4.14 -22.02
CA ALA A 42 -4.79 4.17 -22.05
C ALA A 42 -5.34 5.39 -21.30
N VAL A 43 -4.77 5.67 -20.13
CA VAL A 43 -5.10 6.85 -19.31
C VAL A 43 -4.75 8.14 -20.02
N THR A 44 -3.54 8.24 -20.57
CA THR A 44 -3.10 9.44 -21.30
C THR A 44 -4.00 9.69 -22.51
N ALA A 45 -4.36 8.64 -23.25
CA ALA A 45 -5.27 8.73 -24.37
C ALA A 45 -6.67 9.18 -23.95
N ALA A 46 -7.21 8.61 -22.87
CA ALA A 46 -8.54 8.97 -22.37
C ALA A 46 -8.55 10.41 -21.80
N ALA A 47 -7.51 10.82 -21.05
CA ALA A 47 -7.36 12.18 -20.54
C ALA A 47 -7.23 13.22 -21.66
N SER A 48 -6.41 12.94 -22.68
CA SER A 48 -6.22 13.83 -23.84
C SER A 48 -7.52 14.05 -24.62
N LYS A 49 -8.35 13.01 -24.71
CA LYS A 49 -9.67 13.06 -25.35
C LYS A 49 -10.78 13.60 -24.44
N ARG A 50 -10.46 13.90 -23.16
CA ARG A 50 -11.45 14.23 -22.11
C ARG A 50 -12.55 13.16 -22.00
N ASP A 51 -12.21 11.91 -22.28
CA ASP A 51 -13.10 10.75 -22.25
C ASP A 51 -13.36 10.34 -20.79
N ARG A 52 -14.48 10.84 -20.25
CA ARG A 52 -14.81 10.65 -18.83
C ARG A 52 -15.16 9.21 -18.52
N ASP A 53 -15.90 8.56 -19.41
CA ASP A 53 -16.40 7.21 -19.24
C ASP A 53 -15.28 6.19 -19.45
N GLY A 54 -14.37 6.44 -20.40
CA GLY A 54 -13.15 5.68 -20.60
C GLY A 54 -12.24 5.72 -19.36
N LEU A 55 -12.01 6.90 -18.77
CA LEU A 55 -11.24 7.02 -17.53
C LEU A 55 -11.93 6.34 -16.33
N ALA A 56 -13.24 6.51 -16.16
CA ALA A 56 -13.99 5.85 -15.10
C ALA A 56 -13.88 4.31 -15.20
N THR A 57 -13.94 3.79 -16.43
CA THR A 57 -13.78 2.36 -16.71
C THR A 57 -12.37 1.89 -16.38
N LEU A 58 -11.33 2.62 -16.80
CA LEU A 58 -9.94 2.28 -16.49
C LEU A 58 -9.68 2.29 -14.97
N LEU A 59 -10.26 3.23 -14.23
CA LEU A 59 -10.13 3.30 -12.77
C LEU A 59 -10.88 2.15 -12.07
N ARG A 60 -12.07 1.78 -12.53
CA ARG A 60 -12.79 0.60 -12.00
C ARG A 60 -12.01 -0.69 -12.20
N VAL A 61 -11.36 -0.85 -13.35
CA VAL A 61 -10.66 -2.09 -13.71
C VAL A 61 -9.26 -2.17 -13.08
N GLN A 62 -8.61 -1.05 -12.76
CA GLN A 62 -7.22 -1.04 -12.25
C GLN A 62 -7.09 -0.51 -10.83
N LEU A 63 -7.66 0.67 -10.52
CA LEU A 63 -7.49 1.31 -9.21
C LEU A 63 -8.21 0.56 -8.10
N VAL A 64 -9.50 0.25 -8.28
CA VAL A 64 -10.32 -0.42 -7.24
C VAL A 64 -9.73 -1.80 -6.89
N PRO A 65 -9.36 -2.66 -7.86
CA PRO A 65 -8.70 -3.92 -7.56
C PRO A 65 -7.32 -3.77 -6.91
N ALA A 66 -6.49 -2.82 -7.37
CA ALA A 66 -5.18 -2.59 -6.78
C ALA A 66 -5.28 -2.10 -5.32
N LEU A 67 -6.17 -1.15 -5.02
CA LEU A 67 -6.45 -0.72 -3.65
C LEU A 67 -6.91 -1.87 -2.77
N GLY A 68 -7.86 -2.67 -3.28
CA GLY A 68 -8.38 -3.82 -2.57
C GLY A 68 -7.31 -4.86 -2.25
N ARG A 69 -6.48 -5.23 -3.23
CA ARG A 69 -5.38 -6.18 -3.02
C ARG A 69 -4.29 -5.64 -2.09
N ALA A 70 -3.90 -4.38 -2.22
CA ALA A 70 -2.98 -3.73 -1.29
C ALA A 70 -3.47 -3.82 0.16
N MET A 71 -4.75 -3.48 0.38
CA MET A 71 -5.37 -3.54 1.70
C MET A 71 -5.46 -4.96 2.25
N LEU A 72 -5.81 -5.94 1.40
CA LEU A 72 -5.81 -7.36 1.78
C LEU A 72 -4.42 -7.90 2.11
N GLY A 73 -3.43 -7.53 1.32
CA GLY A 73 -2.03 -7.88 1.55
C GLY A 73 -1.55 -7.36 2.90
N LEU A 74 -1.77 -6.07 3.17
CA LEU A 74 -1.45 -5.43 4.44
C LEU A 74 -2.13 -6.11 5.63
N ALA A 75 -3.44 -6.36 5.55
CA ALA A 75 -4.18 -7.02 6.62
C ALA A 75 -3.65 -8.43 6.91
N ARG A 76 -3.34 -9.21 5.86
CA ARG A 76 -2.74 -10.53 6.00
C ARG A 76 -1.35 -10.48 6.62
N ILE A 77 -0.54 -9.50 6.26
CA ILE A 77 0.80 -9.30 6.84
C ILE A 77 0.67 -8.98 8.33
N VAL A 78 -0.16 -8.00 8.69
CA VAL A 78 -0.41 -7.63 10.10
C VAL A 78 -0.91 -8.85 10.89
N ALA A 79 -1.95 -9.54 10.39
CA ALA A 79 -2.50 -10.70 11.07
C ALA A 79 -1.49 -11.84 11.22
N GLN A 80 -0.63 -12.06 10.22
CA GLN A 80 0.41 -13.08 10.27
C GLN A 80 1.47 -12.74 11.31
N ILE A 81 2.00 -11.51 11.32
CA ILE A 81 3.01 -11.09 12.30
C ILE A 81 2.46 -11.19 13.73
N MET A 82 1.24 -10.71 13.96
CA MET A 82 0.55 -10.83 15.26
C MET A 82 0.25 -12.29 15.67
N ALA A 83 0.14 -13.21 14.70
CA ALA A 83 -0.08 -14.63 14.96
C ALA A 83 1.23 -15.40 15.21
N ASP A 84 2.31 -14.99 14.56
CA ASP A 84 3.64 -15.62 14.65
C ASP A 84 4.36 -15.33 15.97
N GLU A 85 3.96 -14.29 16.72
CA GLU A 85 4.31 -14.08 18.14
C GLU A 85 4.10 -15.33 19.03
N ARG A 86 3.32 -16.31 18.56
CA ARG A 86 3.00 -17.55 19.28
C ARG A 86 3.82 -18.77 18.87
N ARG A 87 4.78 -18.67 17.94
CA ARG A 87 5.59 -19.83 17.50
C ARG A 87 7.10 -19.54 17.51
N PRO A 88 7.92 -20.52 17.94
CA PRO A 88 9.37 -20.42 17.82
C PRO A 88 9.77 -20.45 16.34
N ASN A 89 10.53 -19.43 15.95
CA ASN A 89 11.03 -19.08 14.63
C ASN A 89 11.57 -20.29 13.83
N ASP A 90 10.72 -20.92 13.02
CA ASP A 90 11.09 -21.88 11.98
C ASP A 90 11.32 -21.11 10.67
N GLY A 91 12.59 -20.78 10.40
CA GLY A 91 13.15 -19.83 9.41
C GLY A 91 12.69 -19.88 7.94
N THR A 92 11.58 -20.54 7.64
CA THR A 92 10.81 -20.50 6.39
C THR A 92 9.77 -19.37 6.32
N GLY A 93 9.40 -18.74 7.45
CA GLY A 93 8.37 -17.69 7.47
C GLY A 93 8.80 -16.34 6.86
N GLY A 94 10.09 -16.03 6.87
CA GLY A 94 10.62 -14.73 6.42
C GLY A 94 10.48 -14.47 4.92
N ASP A 95 10.78 -15.46 4.07
CA ASP A 95 10.70 -15.32 2.61
C ASP A 95 9.25 -15.12 2.13
N GLU A 96 8.30 -15.85 2.73
CA GLU A 96 6.87 -15.71 2.44
C GLU A 96 6.36 -14.32 2.85
N LEU A 97 6.80 -13.82 4.02
CA LEU A 97 6.44 -12.48 4.51
C LEU A 97 7.00 -11.38 3.61
N VAL A 98 8.26 -11.49 3.18
CA VAL A 98 8.90 -10.55 2.25
C VAL A 98 8.13 -10.50 0.93
N GLN A 99 7.79 -11.65 0.35
CA GLN A 99 7.04 -11.71 -0.92
C GLN A 99 5.63 -11.08 -0.80
N ARG A 100 4.95 -11.27 0.34
CA ARG A 100 3.64 -10.65 0.61
C ARG A 100 3.76 -9.13 0.73
N ILE A 101 4.76 -8.62 1.45
CA ILE A 101 5.04 -7.17 1.57
C ILE A 101 5.35 -6.56 0.20
N GLU A 102 6.15 -7.23 -0.63
CA GLU A 102 6.46 -6.79 -2.00
C GLU A 102 5.22 -6.67 -2.88
N THR A 103 4.34 -7.68 -2.82
CA THR A 103 3.08 -7.67 -3.58
C THR A 103 2.20 -6.51 -3.14
N ALA A 104 2.01 -6.32 -1.83
CA ALA A 104 1.24 -5.20 -1.29
C ALA A 104 1.85 -3.84 -1.71
N GLN A 105 3.18 -3.72 -1.71
CA GLN A 105 3.88 -2.51 -2.14
C GLN A 105 3.60 -2.17 -3.61
N GLN A 106 3.65 -3.18 -4.49
CA GLN A 106 3.37 -2.98 -5.91
C GLN A 106 1.91 -2.57 -6.15
N ASP A 107 0.96 -3.23 -5.48
CA ASP A 107 -0.47 -2.87 -5.57
C ASP A 107 -0.73 -1.42 -5.10
N VAL A 108 -0.08 -0.98 -4.01
CA VAL A 108 -0.16 0.41 -3.51
C VAL A 108 0.39 1.41 -4.54
N MET A 109 1.51 1.09 -5.19
CA MET A 109 2.10 1.96 -6.22
C MET A 109 1.20 2.09 -7.45
N SER A 110 0.66 0.98 -7.95
CA SER A 110 -0.28 0.99 -9.06
C SER A 110 -1.55 1.79 -8.72
N ALA A 111 -2.06 1.65 -7.49
CA ALA A 111 -3.15 2.49 -7.03
C ALA A 111 -2.76 3.99 -6.97
N GLY A 112 -1.56 4.31 -6.49
CA GLY A 112 -1.05 5.68 -6.41
C GLY A 112 -0.97 6.34 -7.79
N GLN A 113 -0.39 5.64 -8.77
CA GLN A 113 -0.34 6.10 -10.16
C GLN A 113 -1.73 6.38 -10.72
N ALA A 114 -2.69 5.48 -10.45
CA ALA A 114 -4.06 5.65 -10.93
C ALA A 114 -4.82 6.82 -10.28
N THR A 115 -4.58 7.08 -9.00
CA THR A 115 -5.09 8.29 -8.34
C THR A 115 -4.46 9.56 -8.91
N TYR A 116 -3.14 9.56 -9.15
CA TYR A 116 -2.42 10.69 -9.73
C TYR A 116 -2.91 11.03 -11.15
N ALA A 117 -3.20 10.02 -11.97
CA ALA A 117 -3.83 10.19 -13.27
C ALA A 117 -5.22 10.85 -13.20
N ALA A 118 -6.03 10.46 -12.20
CA ALA A 118 -7.32 11.09 -11.94
C ALA A 118 -7.16 12.55 -11.49
N GLU A 119 -6.10 12.88 -10.73
CA GLU A 119 -5.76 14.27 -10.40
C GLU A 119 -5.36 15.08 -11.61
N LEU A 120 -4.53 14.52 -12.50
CA LEU A 120 -4.10 15.21 -13.71
C LEU A 120 -5.30 15.64 -14.56
N ARG A 121 -6.33 14.79 -14.67
CA ARG A 121 -7.61 15.15 -15.30
C ARG A 121 -8.25 16.36 -14.60
N THR A 122 -8.33 16.34 -13.27
CA THR A 122 -8.94 17.41 -12.48
C THR A 122 -8.15 18.72 -12.60
N ALA A 123 -6.83 18.64 -12.65
CA ALA A 123 -5.93 19.78 -12.81
C ALA A 123 -5.98 20.41 -14.22
N LEU A 124 -6.40 19.66 -15.23
CA LEU A 124 -6.68 20.19 -16.57
C LEU A 124 -8.00 20.98 -16.63
N LEU A 125 -8.75 21.07 -15.52
CA LEU A 125 -9.87 22.00 -15.37
C LEU A 125 -9.34 23.37 -14.90
N PRO A 126 -9.83 24.49 -15.47
CA PRO A 126 -9.23 25.83 -15.30
C PRO A 126 -9.08 26.34 -13.85
N ASP A 127 -9.85 25.81 -12.89
CA ASP A 127 -10.01 26.40 -11.54
C ASP A 127 -9.55 25.48 -10.39
N ARG A 128 -8.71 24.47 -10.63
CA ARG A 128 -8.25 23.56 -9.56
C ARG A 128 -6.73 23.40 -9.49
N ALA A 129 -6.27 23.17 -8.26
CA ALA A 129 -4.86 22.97 -7.94
C ALA A 129 -4.29 21.76 -8.70
N GLY A 130 -3.03 21.89 -9.12
CA GLY A 130 -2.28 20.85 -9.84
C GLY A 130 -2.06 19.59 -9.00
N PRO A 131 -1.61 18.50 -9.64
CA PRO A 131 -1.49 17.22 -8.98
C PRO A 131 -0.44 17.26 -7.87
N SER A 132 -0.70 16.42 -6.87
CA SER A 132 0.05 16.32 -5.63
C SER A 132 1.40 15.66 -5.88
N ARG A 133 2.49 16.36 -5.57
CA ARG A 133 3.84 15.76 -5.56
C ARG A 133 4.13 15.10 -4.21
N ASP A 134 5.05 14.15 -4.24
CA ASP A 134 5.58 13.48 -3.06
C ASP A 134 5.97 14.46 -1.95
N ARG A 135 5.73 14.04 -0.70
CA ARG A 135 6.14 14.81 0.46
C ARG A 135 7.67 14.88 0.50
N PRO A 136 8.27 16.08 0.67
CA PRO A 136 9.72 16.25 0.63
C PRO A 136 10.48 15.39 1.65
N ASP A 137 9.85 15.00 2.76
CA ASP A 137 10.51 14.33 3.88
C ASP A 137 10.34 12.79 3.86
N SER A 138 9.95 12.24 2.71
CA SER A 138 9.60 10.82 2.58
C SER A 138 10.80 9.88 2.72
N LEU A 139 11.95 10.25 2.13
CA LEU A 139 13.18 9.47 2.24
C LEU A 139 13.79 9.54 3.66
N GLU A 140 13.79 10.73 4.25
CA GLU A 140 14.31 10.94 5.61
C GLU A 140 13.49 10.16 6.65
N ARG A 141 12.16 10.14 6.52
CA ARG A 141 11.29 9.34 7.40
C ARG A 141 11.53 7.84 7.25
N MET A 142 11.72 7.35 6.03
CA MET A 142 12.07 5.94 5.79
C MET A 142 13.41 5.58 6.41
N GLN A 143 14.44 6.42 6.25
CA GLN A 143 15.76 6.20 6.83
C GLN A 143 15.75 6.24 8.37
N ALA A 144 15.01 7.19 8.96
CA ALA A 144 14.82 7.28 10.40
C ALA A 144 14.15 6.01 10.94
N LYS A 145 13.10 5.52 10.26
CA LYS A 145 12.36 4.33 10.68
C LYS A 145 13.17 3.05 10.55
N LEU A 146 13.94 2.90 9.47
CA LEU A 146 14.88 1.80 9.31
C LEU A 146 15.93 1.82 10.44
N THR A 147 16.46 3.00 10.76
CA THR A 147 17.42 3.18 11.84
C THR A 147 16.81 2.81 13.20
N GLU A 148 15.55 3.19 13.45
CA GLU A 148 14.79 2.80 14.65
C GLU A 148 14.70 1.28 14.77
N TYR A 149 14.24 0.58 13.73
CA TYR A 149 14.15 -0.89 13.75
C TYR A 149 15.51 -1.58 13.91
N LEU A 150 16.57 -1.06 13.29
CA LEU A 150 17.92 -1.60 13.44
C LEU A 150 18.53 -1.34 14.82
N GLN A 151 18.07 -0.28 15.52
CA GLN A 151 18.53 0.06 16.87
C GLN A 151 17.77 -0.68 17.97
N MET A 152 16.51 -1.06 17.72
CA MET A 152 15.76 -2.00 18.56
C MET A 152 16.48 -3.36 18.55
N ARG A 153 17.39 -3.59 19.50
CA ARG A 153 18.18 -4.83 19.59
C ARG A 153 17.31 -6.05 19.89
N LEU A 154 17.43 -7.10 19.07
CA LEU A 154 17.55 -8.55 19.37
C LEU A 154 16.72 -9.22 20.49
N GLU A 155 15.65 -8.62 21.00
CA GLU A 155 14.52 -9.40 21.52
C GLU A 155 13.51 -9.44 20.36
N GLU A 156 13.58 -10.49 19.54
CA GLU A 156 12.88 -10.65 18.24
C GLU A 156 11.38 -10.29 18.29
N VAL A 157 10.76 -10.35 19.47
CA VAL A 157 9.34 -10.04 19.70
C VAL A 157 9.03 -8.55 19.54
N ASP A 158 9.86 -7.66 20.10
CA ASP A 158 9.54 -6.21 20.16
C ASP A 158 9.56 -5.55 18.77
N VAL A 159 10.39 -6.05 17.84
CA VAL A 159 10.53 -5.42 16.53
C VAL A 159 9.48 -5.91 15.53
N LEU A 160 9.10 -7.19 15.61
CA LEU A 160 8.00 -7.71 14.80
C LEU A 160 6.67 -7.07 15.23
N GLU A 161 6.43 -6.90 16.53
CA GLU A 161 5.28 -6.16 17.05
C GLU A 161 5.30 -4.70 16.55
N ALA A 162 6.45 -4.01 16.61
CA ALA A 162 6.58 -2.65 16.08
C ALA A 162 6.30 -2.55 14.57
N ILE A 163 6.77 -3.52 13.78
CA ILE A 163 6.47 -3.60 12.33
C ILE A 163 4.97 -3.84 12.10
N ALA A 164 4.37 -4.76 12.86
CA ALA A 164 2.93 -5.02 12.78
C ALA A 164 2.11 -3.78 13.13
N ASP A 165 2.53 -3.01 14.13
CA ASP A 165 1.88 -1.78 14.54
C ASP A 165 1.96 -0.69 13.46
N ASP A 166 3.12 -0.51 12.83
CA ASP A 166 3.29 0.45 11.75
C ASP A 166 2.51 0.07 10.49
N LEU A 167 2.50 -1.22 10.12
CA LEU A 167 1.67 -1.72 9.02
C LEU A 167 0.18 -1.64 9.35
N GLY A 168 -0.21 -1.89 10.61
CA GLY A 168 -1.58 -1.73 11.10
C GLY A 168 -2.01 -0.27 11.09
N LEU A 169 -1.12 0.66 11.45
CA LEU A 169 -1.37 2.09 11.35
C LEU A 169 -1.55 2.52 9.90
N ALA A 170 -0.69 2.05 8.99
CA ALA A 170 -0.82 2.32 7.56
C ALA A 170 -2.16 1.80 7.01
N LEU A 171 -2.56 0.58 7.37
CA LEU A 171 -3.84 -0.01 6.97
C LEU A 171 -5.03 0.83 7.45
N ARG A 172 -5.02 1.24 8.74
CA ARG A 172 -6.06 2.12 9.30
C ARG A 172 -6.12 3.44 8.53
N GLN A 173 -4.98 4.09 8.31
CA GLN A 173 -4.91 5.38 7.62
C GLN A 173 -5.37 5.31 6.16
N LEU A 174 -5.13 4.19 5.47
CA LEU A 174 -5.53 4.00 4.08
C LEU A 174 -7.04 3.71 3.93
N THR A 175 -7.66 3.08 4.93
CA THR A 175 -9.03 2.55 4.85
C THR A 175 -10.08 3.61 4.50
N GLY A 176 -10.08 4.74 5.20
CA GLY A 176 -11.07 5.81 4.98
C GLY A 176 -11.00 6.40 3.57
N PRO A 177 -9.82 6.89 3.14
CA PRO A 177 -9.62 7.38 1.78
C PRO A 177 -9.88 6.33 0.69
N ALA A 178 -9.49 5.07 0.91
CA ALA A 178 -9.73 4.00 -0.06
C ALA A 178 -11.23 3.73 -0.23
N ARG A 179 -12.00 3.65 0.87
CA ARG A 179 -13.46 3.51 0.82
C ARG A 179 -14.10 4.64 0.01
N ALA A 180 -13.77 5.89 0.32
CA ALA A 180 -14.32 7.04 -0.37
C ALA A 180 -13.98 7.04 -1.88
N ALA A 181 -12.78 6.63 -2.25
CA ALA A 181 -12.39 6.54 -3.65
C ALA A 181 -13.09 5.40 -4.40
N ILE A 182 -13.24 4.22 -3.78
CA ILE A 182 -14.00 3.11 -4.37
C ILE A 182 -15.44 3.55 -4.62
N GLU A 183 -16.11 4.17 -3.63
CA GLU A 183 -17.48 4.68 -3.77
C GLU A 183 -17.60 5.73 -4.89
N ALA A 184 -16.68 6.68 -4.98
CA ALA A 184 -16.67 7.69 -6.03
C ALA A 184 -16.46 7.08 -7.43
N VAL A 185 -15.56 6.10 -7.55
CA VAL A 185 -15.31 5.37 -8.80
C VAL A 185 -16.54 4.52 -9.19
N GLU A 186 -17.17 3.82 -8.25
CA GLU A 186 -18.40 3.06 -8.48
C GLU A 186 -19.53 3.98 -8.96
N ALA A 187 -19.74 5.14 -8.32
CA ALA A 187 -20.74 6.14 -8.68
C ALA A 187 -20.44 6.90 -9.99
N GLY A 188 -19.21 6.80 -10.52
CA GLY A 188 -18.78 7.60 -11.68
C GLY A 188 -18.55 9.08 -11.35
N GLU A 189 -18.54 9.42 -10.07
CA GLU A 189 -18.39 10.77 -9.52
C GLU A 189 -16.89 11.11 -9.35
N LEU A 190 -16.17 11.12 -10.47
CA LEU A 190 -14.72 11.33 -10.48
C LEU A 190 -14.29 12.72 -9.98
N ASP A 191 -15.21 13.69 -9.92
CA ASP A 191 -14.94 15.04 -9.41
C ASP A 191 -14.84 15.09 -7.87
N ASP A 192 -15.36 14.06 -7.19
CA ASP A 192 -15.34 13.84 -5.74
C ASP A 192 -14.24 12.87 -5.29
N LEU A 193 -13.48 12.33 -6.24
CA LEU A 193 -12.27 11.56 -5.99
C LEU A 193 -11.22 12.53 -5.41
N LEU A 194 -11.25 12.71 -4.09
CA LEU A 194 -10.26 13.46 -3.32
C LEU A 194 -8.96 12.66 -3.31
N ALA A 195 -8.30 12.68 -4.47
CA ALA A 195 -7.10 11.89 -4.70
C ALA A 195 -5.92 12.38 -3.85
N HIS A 196 -5.90 13.65 -3.41
CA HIS A 196 -4.76 14.14 -2.63
C HIS A 196 -4.61 13.44 -1.26
N PRO A 197 -5.65 13.37 -0.41
CA PRO A 197 -5.60 12.54 0.79
C PRO A 197 -5.27 11.07 0.50
N LEU A 198 -5.90 10.47 -0.51
CA LEU A 198 -5.69 9.06 -0.84
C LEU A 198 -4.25 8.79 -1.29
N GLN A 199 -3.72 9.59 -2.21
CA GLN A 199 -2.36 9.48 -2.72
C GLN A 199 -1.33 9.69 -1.59
N GLN A 200 -1.57 10.65 -0.68
CA GLN A 200 -0.72 10.81 0.50
C GLN A 200 -0.73 9.56 1.40
N GLN A 201 -1.89 8.93 1.61
CA GLN A 201 -1.96 7.71 2.41
C GLN A 201 -1.38 6.50 1.68
N LEU A 202 -1.51 6.41 0.36
CA LEU A 202 -0.87 5.38 -0.45
C LEU A 202 0.66 5.49 -0.35
N PHE A 203 1.22 6.70 -0.45
CA PHE A 203 2.65 6.90 -0.25
C PHE A 203 3.08 6.60 1.20
N ALA A 204 2.31 7.03 2.20
CA ALA A 204 2.61 6.69 3.60
C ALA A 204 2.61 5.17 3.83
N THR A 205 1.66 4.45 3.21
CA THR A 205 1.55 3.00 3.26
C THR A 205 2.73 2.32 2.56
N PHE A 206 3.12 2.82 1.38
CA PHE A 206 4.31 2.38 0.68
C PHE A 206 5.56 2.52 1.56
N HIS A 207 5.73 3.65 2.25
CA HIS A 207 6.87 3.86 3.14
C HIS A 207 6.92 2.85 4.30
N ALA A 208 5.78 2.57 4.93
CA ALA A 208 5.70 1.57 5.99
C ALA A 208 6.07 0.17 5.46
N LEU A 209 5.56 -0.22 4.28
CA LEU A 209 5.90 -1.47 3.62
C LEU A 209 7.38 -1.57 3.26
N THR A 210 7.97 -0.50 2.70
CA THR A 210 9.39 -0.48 2.34
C THR A 210 10.29 -0.58 3.57
N ALA A 211 9.95 0.13 4.66
CA ALA A 211 10.71 0.05 5.91
C ALA A 211 10.67 -1.37 6.49
N ALA A 212 9.48 -1.99 6.55
CA ALA A 212 9.29 -3.37 6.99
C ALA A 212 10.10 -4.36 6.13
N ARG A 213 10.04 -4.22 4.81
CA ARG A 213 10.79 -5.06 3.87
C ARG A 213 12.30 -4.95 4.06
N MET A 214 12.82 -3.72 4.16
CA MET A 214 14.26 -3.48 4.33
C MET A 214 14.77 -4.10 5.63
N TYR A 215 13.99 -4.01 6.71
CA TYR A 215 14.32 -4.67 7.97
C TYR A 215 14.40 -6.20 7.83
N LEU A 216 13.36 -6.83 7.28
CA LEU A 216 13.32 -8.28 7.10
C LEU A 216 14.48 -8.81 6.24
N ILE A 217 14.80 -8.11 5.15
CA ILE A 217 15.95 -8.44 4.30
C ILE A 217 17.26 -8.34 5.09
N THR A 218 17.42 -7.27 5.89
CA THR A 218 18.66 -7.05 6.65
C THR A 218 18.87 -8.13 7.71
N ILE A 219 17.81 -8.56 8.39
CA ILE A 219 17.87 -9.69 9.33
C ILE A 219 18.19 -10.99 8.61
N GLY A 220 17.47 -11.33 7.54
CA GLY A 220 17.74 -12.57 6.79
C GLY A 220 19.18 -12.64 6.28
N MET A 221 19.75 -11.50 5.85
CA MET A 221 21.17 -11.42 5.48
C MET A 221 22.12 -11.62 6.67
N ALA A 222 21.79 -11.05 7.84
CA ALA A 222 22.59 -11.21 9.06
C ALA A 222 22.58 -12.65 9.57
N GLU A 223 21.41 -13.30 9.58
CA GLU A 223 21.24 -14.70 9.96
C GLU A 223 21.99 -15.63 9.01
N ALA A 224 21.87 -15.42 7.69
CA ALA A 224 22.61 -16.17 6.69
C ALA A 224 24.13 -16.00 6.83
N ALA A 225 24.60 -14.80 7.19
CA ALA A 225 26.03 -14.56 7.45
C ALA A 225 26.51 -15.28 8.71
N VAL A 226 25.72 -15.28 9.79
CA VAL A 226 26.01 -16.02 11.03
C VAL A 226 26.06 -17.53 10.78
N GLU A 227 25.13 -18.07 10.01
CA GLU A 227 25.10 -19.51 9.71
C GLU A 227 26.28 -19.94 8.83
N ARG A 228 26.70 -19.11 7.86
CA ARG A 228 27.92 -19.37 7.05
C ARG A 228 29.20 -19.34 7.88
N ILE A 229 29.26 -18.50 8.92
CA ILE A 229 30.37 -18.50 9.89
C ILE A 229 30.32 -19.78 10.74
N ARG A 230 29.12 -20.23 11.14
CA ARG A 230 28.93 -21.44 11.95
C ARG A 230 29.28 -22.72 11.19
N THR A 231 28.93 -22.82 9.91
CA THR A 231 29.22 -23.98 9.06
C THR A 231 30.65 -24.01 8.52
N GLY A 232 31.44 -22.96 8.77
CA GLY A 232 32.83 -22.85 8.31
C GLY A 232 32.96 -22.57 6.81
N GLU A 233 31.87 -22.16 6.15
CA GLU A 233 31.86 -21.82 4.72
C GLU A 233 32.33 -20.38 4.45
N ALA A 234 32.46 -19.54 5.48
CA ALA A 234 33.10 -18.24 5.37
C ALA A 234 34.63 -18.39 5.46
N SER A 235 35.29 -18.41 4.30
CA SER A 235 36.77 -18.25 4.16
C SER A 235 37.16 -16.79 4.04
#